data_AF-A0ABD1EA62-F1
#
_entry.id   AF-A0ABD1EA62-F1
#
_cell.length_a   1.000
_cell.length_b   1.000
_cell.length_c   1.000
_cell.angle_alpha   90.00
_cell.angle_beta   90.00
_cell.angle_gamma   90.00
#
_symmetry.space_group_name_H-M   'P 1'
#
loop_
_entity.id
_entity.type
_entity.pdbx_description
1 polymer ?
#
loop_
_entity_poly.entity_id
_entity_poly.type
_entity_poly.pdbx_seq_one_letter_code
_entity_poly.pdbx_strand_id
1 'polypeptide(L)'
;MSKDQIAYHTKRNSLKNSQSDDDDDMESQQSSLSYRERRREAHTQAEQKRRDAIKKGYDTLQELVPTCQQPDVSGYKLSKATVLQKSIDYIQYLQQQKKKQEDERNALRKEVIALRIMQTNYEQIVKAQQLQPGHTETPVSDEVKFSVFQAIMDQLFITFSSISVSNFSELSAGVFSWLEEYCKPQTLKDTVYQVLRRHNSQMRG
;
A
#
# COMPACT_ATOMS: atom_id res chain seq x y z
N MET A 1 21.80 17.21 40.87
CA MET A 1 20.90 18.12 41.61
C MET A 1 19.69 18.33 40.71
N SER A 2 18.43 18.14 41.08
CA SER A 2 17.79 17.82 42.35
C SER A 2 16.62 16.86 42.06
N LYS A 3 16.32 16.02 43.05
CA LYS A 3 15.21 15.08 43.09
C LYS A 3 14.01 15.79 43.72
N ASP A 4 12.86 15.81 43.06
CA ASP A 4 11.61 16.18 43.73
C ASP A 4 10.76 14.93 43.98
N GLN A 5 10.78 14.52 45.25
CA GLN A 5 9.91 13.52 45.86
C GLN A 5 8.60 14.21 46.28
N ILE A 6 7.46 13.74 45.79
CA ILE A 6 6.14 14.14 46.30
C ILE A 6 5.73 13.11 47.36
N ALA A 7 5.84 13.50 48.62
CA ALA A 7 5.35 12.74 49.78
C ALA A 7 3.86 13.06 50.03
N TYR A 8 3.00 12.04 49.98
CA TYR A 8 1.59 12.16 50.35
C TYR A 8 1.42 12.25 51.87
N HIS A 9 0.83 13.34 52.36
CA HIS A 9 0.37 13.48 53.74
C HIS A 9 -1.06 12.96 53.89
N THR A 10 -1.21 11.84 54.60
CA THR A 10 -2.52 11.32 55.06
C THR A 10 -2.91 12.02 56.37
N LYS A 11 -3.86 12.97 56.33
CA LYS A 11 -4.52 13.49 57.55
C LYS A 11 -5.73 12.62 57.90
N ARG A 12 -5.59 11.87 58.99
CA ARG A 12 -6.65 11.14 59.70
C ARG A 12 -7.39 12.15 60.59
N ASN A 13 -8.67 12.42 60.34
CA ASN A 13 -9.51 13.15 61.31
C ASN A 13 -10.38 12.16 62.08
N SER A 14 -10.08 12.06 63.38
CA SER A 14 -10.87 11.41 64.40
C SER A 14 -11.85 12.43 64.96
N LEU A 15 -13.14 12.12 64.96
CA LEU A 15 -14.16 12.83 65.73
C LEU A 15 -14.90 11.80 66.58
N LYS A 16 -14.67 11.87 67.89
CA LYS A 16 -15.56 11.31 68.92
C LYS A 16 -16.56 12.41 69.28
N ASN A 17 -17.85 12.07 69.37
CA ASN A 17 -18.75 12.75 70.27
C ASN A 17 -19.66 11.72 70.94
N SER A 18 -19.79 11.84 72.26
CA SER A 18 -20.68 11.01 73.08
C SER A 18 -22.00 11.76 73.34
N GLN A 19 -23.05 10.97 73.58
CA GLN A 19 -24.10 11.16 74.61
C GLN A 19 -25.55 11.15 74.08
N SER A 20 -26.15 9.97 74.25
CA SER A 20 -27.51 9.62 74.70
C SER A 20 -28.74 10.37 74.20
N ASP A 21 -29.58 9.69 73.40
CA ASP A 21 -31.05 9.73 73.42
C ASP A 21 -31.57 8.41 72.81
N ASP A 22 -32.22 7.56 73.62
CA ASP A 22 -32.47 6.12 73.34
C ASP A 22 -33.85 5.82 72.68
N ASP A 23 -34.55 6.79 72.09
CA ASP A 23 -35.86 6.56 71.42
C ASP A 23 -35.92 6.94 69.92
N ASP A 24 -34.87 7.53 69.34
CA ASP A 24 -34.77 7.88 67.89
C ASP A 24 -33.88 6.91 67.06
N ASP A 25 -33.30 5.90 67.71
CA ASP A 25 -32.20 5.12 67.13
C ASP A 25 -32.65 4.12 66.05
N MET A 26 -33.93 3.74 66.02
CA MET A 26 -34.47 2.81 65.01
C MET A 26 -34.65 3.46 63.62
N GLU A 27 -35.10 4.72 63.55
CA GLU A 27 -35.34 5.43 62.28
C GLU A 27 -34.04 6.00 61.68
N SER A 28 -33.13 6.45 62.55
CA SER A 28 -31.74 6.82 62.19
C SER A 28 -30.95 5.62 61.65
N GLN A 29 -31.07 4.45 62.27
CA GLN A 29 -30.44 3.23 61.75
C GLN A 29 -31.05 2.80 60.41
N GLN A 30 -32.37 2.88 60.24
CA GLN A 30 -33.03 2.48 58.99
C GLN A 30 -32.70 3.41 57.80
N SER A 31 -32.61 4.72 58.03
CA SER A 31 -32.14 5.69 57.03
C SER A 31 -30.64 5.54 56.70
N SER A 32 -29.80 5.24 57.69
CA SER A 32 -28.37 4.95 57.48
C SER A 32 -28.16 3.63 56.71
N LEU A 33 -29.01 2.62 56.95
CA LEU A 33 -29.01 1.35 56.22
C LEU A 33 -29.43 1.56 54.76
N SER A 34 -30.49 2.35 54.51
CA SER A 34 -30.92 2.77 53.17
C SER A 34 -29.83 3.54 52.41
N TYR A 35 -29.10 4.43 53.08
CA TYR A 35 -27.96 5.13 52.48
C TYR A 35 -26.78 4.18 52.15
N ARG A 36 -26.47 3.24 53.04
CA ARG A 36 -25.44 2.20 52.79
C ARG A 36 -25.84 1.26 51.66
N GLU A 37 -27.13 0.99 51.51
CA GLU A 37 -27.68 0.18 50.42
C GLU A 37 -27.60 0.93 49.08
N ARG A 38 -28.06 2.18 49.02
CA ARG A 38 -27.93 3.04 47.83
C ARG A 38 -26.48 3.18 47.38
N ARG A 39 -25.54 3.30 48.32
CA ARG A 39 -24.10 3.36 48.01
C ARG A 39 -23.58 2.04 47.44
N ARG A 40 -24.05 0.90 47.95
CA ARG A 40 -23.73 -0.43 47.41
C ARG A 40 -24.27 -0.61 46.00
N GLU A 41 -25.52 -0.21 45.75
CA GLU A 41 -26.13 -0.27 44.42
C GLU A 41 -25.37 0.59 43.41
N ALA A 42 -25.05 1.84 43.75
CA ALA A 42 -24.27 2.72 42.89
C ALA A 42 -22.89 2.14 42.57
N HIS A 43 -22.23 1.53 43.56
CA HIS A 43 -20.95 0.85 43.35
C HIS A 43 -21.08 -0.35 42.40
N THR A 44 -22.10 -1.19 42.58
CA THR A 44 -22.39 -2.34 41.70
C THR A 44 -22.70 -1.88 40.27
N GLN A 45 -23.49 -0.83 40.10
CA GLN A 45 -23.80 -0.26 38.77
C GLN A 45 -22.54 0.27 38.08
N ALA A 46 -21.67 0.98 38.81
CA ALA A 46 -20.41 1.50 38.28
C ALA A 46 -19.47 0.34 37.86
N GLU A 47 -19.38 -0.71 38.69
CA GLU A 47 -18.60 -1.92 38.38
C GLU A 47 -19.14 -2.62 37.12
N GLN A 48 -20.46 -2.78 37.01
CA GLN A 48 -21.10 -3.40 35.85
C GLN A 48 -20.79 -2.61 34.57
N LYS A 49 -20.95 -1.28 34.60
CA LYS A 49 -20.60 -0.41 33.48
C LYS A 49 -19.13 -0.55 33.08
N ARG A 50 -18.19 -0.67 34.04
CA ARG A 50 -16.78 -0.92 33.73
C ARG A 50 -16.60 -2.27 33.04
N ARG A 51 -17.25 -3.31 33.53
CA ARG A 51 -17.17 -4.67 32.95
C ARG A 51 -17.74 -4.72 31.53
N ASP A 52 -18.85 -4.04 31.28
CA ASP A 52 -19.46 -3.97 29.96
C ASP A 52 -18.57 -3.22 28.96
N ALA A 53 -17.93 -2.13 29.40
CA ALA A 53 -16.93 -1.42 28.58
C ALA A 53 -15.72 -2.32 28.23
N ILE A 54 -15.20 -3.08 29.19
CA ILE A 54 -14.11 -4.04 28.96
C ILE A 54 -14.55 -5.15 27.99
N LYS A 55 -15.76 -5.69 28.18
CA LYS A 55 -16.32 -6.73 27.31
C LYS A 55 -16.42 -6.23 25.87
N LYS A 56 -16.96 -5.03 25.66
CA LYS A 56 -17.01 -4.38 24.35
C LYS A 56 -15.61 -4.21 23.75
N GLY A 57 -14.62 -3.82 24.56
CA GLY A 57 -13.23 -3.75 24.11
C GLY A 57 -12.66 -5.09 23.63
N TYR A 58 -12.99 -6.20 24.29
CA TYR A 58 -12.61 -7.54 23.84
C TYR A 58 -13.31 -7.93 22.53
N ASP A 59 -14.60 -7.63 22.40
CA ASP A 59 -15.36 -7.91 21.17
C ASP A 59 -14.72 -7.15 19.98
N THR A 60 -14.39 -5.86 20.16
CA THR A 60 -13.67 -5.07 19.15
C THR A 60 -12.27 -5.60 18.85
N LEU A 61 -11.52 -6.08 19.84
CA LEU A 61 -10.20 -6.70 19.60
C LEU A 61 -10.33 -7.97 18.76
N GLN A 62 -11.35 -8.80 19.01
CA GLN A 62 -11.60 -10.00 18.21
C GLN A 62 -11.94 -9.65 16.76
N GLU A 63 -12.67 -8.56 16.53
CA GLU A 63 -12.97 -8.05 15.20
C GLU A 63 -11.74 -7.45 14.49
N LEU A 64 -10.83 -6.77 15.18
CA LEU A 64 -9.67 -6.14 14.54
C LEU A 64 -8.51 -7.10 14.27
N VAL A 65 -8.42 -8.19 15.02
CA VAL A 65 -7.31 -9.15 14.93
C VAL A 65 -7.73 -10.33 14.04
N PRO A 66 -7.17 -10.48 12.82
CA PRO A 66 -7.64 -11.50 11.86
C PRO A 66 -7.56 -12.93 12.39
N THR A 67 -6.56 -13.22 13.24
CA THR A 67 -6.37 -14.54 13.84
C THR A 67 -7.37 -14.85 14.96
N CYS A 68 -8.10 -13.85 15.45
CA CYS A 68 -9.21 -14.01 16.39
C CYS A 68 -10.55 -14.24 15.69
N GLN A 69 -10.68 -13.84 14.42
CA GLN A 69 -11.89 -14.02 13.61
C GLN A 69 -12.03 -15.43 13.03
N GLN A 70 -10.95 -16.22 13.01
CA GLN A 70 -10.97 -17.58 12.49
C GLN A 70 -11.93 -18.42 13.35
N PRO A 71 -13.00 -19.00 12.78
CA PRO A 71 -13.90 -19.85 13.54
C PRO A 71 -13.16 -21.13 13.91
N ASP A 72 -12.86 -21.29 15.20
CA ASP A 72 -12.45 -22.58 15.71
C ASP A 72 -13.60 -23.57 15.40
N VAL A 73 -13.29 -24.69 14.74
CA VAL A 73 -14.24 -25.74 14.29
C VAL A 73 -15.14 -26.27 15.42
N SER A 74 -14.80 -25.95 16.66
CA SER A 74 -15.45 -26.38 17.90
C SER A 74 -16.53 -25.41 18.43
N GLY A 75 -16.73 -24.23 17.82
CA GLY A 75 -17.77 -23.27 18.23
C GLY A 75 -17.54 -22.61 19.60
N TYR A 76 -16.36 -22.79 20.20
CA TYR A 76 -16.02 -22.18 21.49
C TYR A 76 -15.47 -20.76 21.31
N LYS A 77 -15.89 -19.85 22.20
CA LYS A 77 -15.37 -18.48 22.24
C LYS A 77 -13.91 -18.47 22.72
N LEU A 78 -13.03 -17.77 21.99
CA LEU A 78 -11.63 -17.62 22.38
C LEU A 78 -11.50 -17.07 23.81
N SER A 79 -10.52 -17.60 24.56
CA SER A 79 -10.23 -17.13 25.91
C SER A 79 -9.70 -15.69 25.89
N LYS A 80 -9.98 -14.91 26.94
CA LYS A 80 -9.46 -13.54 27.09
C LYS A 80 -7.94 -13.47 26.99
N ALA A 81 -7.23 -14.43 27.56
CA ALA A 81 -5.77 -14.50 27.47
C ALA A 81 -5.29 -14.73 26.03
N THR A 82 -5.95 -15.62 25.30
CA THR A 82 -5.66 -15.89 23.89
C THR A 82 -5.90 -14.66 23.01
N VAL A 83 -7.01 -13.94 23.21
CA VAL A 83 -7.31 -12.72 22.46
C VAL A 83 -6.20 -11.68 22.67
N LEU A 84 -5.77 -11.47 23.92
CA LEU A 84 -4.70 -10.53 24.23
C LEU A 84 -3.38 -10.94 23.58
N GLN A 85 -3.01 -12.22 23.66
CA GLN A 85 -1.77 -12.72 23.05
C GLN A 85 -1.78 -12.54 21.52
N LYS A 86 -2.86 -12.98 20.86
CA LYS A 86 -3.03 -12.81 19.40
C LYS A 86 -3.01 -11.32 19.00
N SER A 87 -3.53 -10.43 19.86
CA SER A 87 -3.47 -8.98 19.63
C SER A 87 -2.05 -8.44 19.71
N ILE A 88 -1.24 -8.90 20.68
CA ILE A 88 0.17 -8.50 20.81
C ILE A 88 0.96 -8.95 19.58
N ASP A 89 0.79 -10.21 19.17
CA ASP A 89 1.47 -10.78 18.01
C ASP A 89 1.10 -10.01 16.74
N TYR A 90 -0.18 -9.62 16.60
CA TYR A 90 -0.64 -8.84 15.46
C TYR A 90 -0.09 -7.41 15.45
N ILE A 91 0.02 -6.75 16.61
CA ILE A 91 0.67 -5.44 16.70
C ILE A 91 2.15 -5.53 16.29
N GLN A 92 2.87 -6.55 16.75
CA GLN A 92 4.27 -6.78 16.37
C GLN A 92 4.40 -7.03 14.86
N TYR A 93 3.50 -7.83 14.30
CA TYR A 93 3.41 -8.05 12.86
C TYR A 93 3.20 -6.74 12.09
N LEU A 94 2.23 -5.92 12.50
CA LEU A 94 1.95 -4.63 11.86
C LEU A 94 3.13 -3.67 11.96
N GLN A 95 3.83 -3.64 13.09
CA GLN A 95 5.05 -2.84 13.25
C GLN A 95 6.15 -3.28 12.28
N GLN A 96 6.35 -4.58 12.13
CA GLN A 96 7.32 -5.14 11.18
C GLN A 96 6.94 -4.83 9.73
N GLN A 97 5.66 -4.95 9.36
CA GLN A 97 5.18 -4.60 8.03
C GLN A 97 5.33 -3.10 7.74
N LYS A 98 4.98 -2.24 8.71
CA LYS A 98 5.17 -0.80 8.59
C LYS A 98 6.64 -0.45 8.35
N LYS A 99 7.55 -1.05 9.13
CA LYS A 99 9.00 -0.84 8.95
C LYS A 99 9.47 -1.25 7.56
N LYS A 100 9.05 -2.44 7.10
CA LYS A 100 9.38 -2.94 5.75
C LYS A 100 8.92 -1.96 4.66
N GLN A 101 7.67 -1.49 4.74
CA GLN A 101 7.14 -0.52 3.77
C GLN A 101 7.87 0.83 3.83
N GLU A 102 8.26 1.30 5.02
CA GLU A 102 9.04 2.52 5.17
C GLU A 102 10.43 2.40 4.54
N ASP A 103 11.09 1.25 4.72
CA ASP A 103 12.41 0.95 4.13
C ASP A 103 12.32 0.88 2.60
N GLU A 104 11.34 0.16 2.04
CA GLU A 104 11.09 0.09 0.60
C GLU A 104 10.80 1.48 0.00
N ARG A 105 9.93 2.26 0.64
CA ARG A 105 9.63 3.65 0.22
C ARG A 105 10.89 4.51 0.22
N ASN A 106 11.75 4.37 1.23
CA ASN A 106 13.00 5.13 1.31
C ASN A 106 13.99 4.70 0.23
N ALA A 107 14.06 3.41 -0.11
CA ALA A 107 14.88 2.90 -1.22
C ALA A 107 14.40 3.48 -2.56
N LEU A 108 13.09 3.39 -2.86
CA LEU A 108 12.51 3.95 -4.08
C LEU A 108 12.75 5.47 -4.21
N ARG A 109 12.66 6.21 -3.10
CA ARG A 109 12.99 7.64 -3.10
C ARG A 109 14.45 7.92 -3.49
N LYS A 110 15.40 7.10 -3.00
CA LYS A 110 16.81 7.23 -3.37
C LYS A 110 17.03 6.93 -4.86
N GLU A 111 16.36 5.90 -5.38
CA GLU A 111 16.43 5.54 -6.80
C GLU A 111 15.90 6.66 -7.69
N VAL A 112 14.75 7.25 -7.35
CA VAL A 112 14.20 8.41 -8.08
C VAL A 112 15.19 9.58 -8.10
N ILE A 113 15.85 9.87 -6.98
CA ILE A 113 16.86 10.93 -6.92
C ILE A 113 18.06 10.60 -7.82
N ALA A 114 18.56 9.37 -7.76
CA ALA A 114 19.68 8.91 -8.60
C ALA A 114 19.34 9.02 -10.09
N LEU A 115 18.15 8.57 -10.49
CA LEU A 115 17.69 8.67 -11.88
C LEU A 115 17.55 10.11 -12.35
N ARG A 116 17.06 11.02 -11.50
CA ARG A 116 17.00 12.46 -11.83
C ARG A 116 18.38 13.08 -12.01
N ILE A 117 19.36 12.68 -11.20
CA ILE A 117 20.75 13.13 -11.36
C ILE A 117 21.30 12.61 -12.70
N MET A 118 21.11 11.33 -13.01
CA MET A 118 21.54 10.75 -14.28
C MET A 118 20.90 11.45 -15.47
N GLN A 119 19.58 11.68 -15.43
CA GLN A 119 18.85 12.42 -16.46
C GLN A 119 19.48 13.81 -16.67
N THR A 120 19.69 14.56 -15.60
CA THR A 120 20.29 15.90 -15.65
C THR A 120 21.68 15.86 -16.30
N ASN A 121 22.50 14.86 -15.97
CA ASN A 121 23.83 14.68 -16.57
C ASN A 121 23.74 14.38 -18.07
N TYR A 122 22.84 13.49 -18.50
CA TYR A 122 22.64 13.21 -19.93
C TYR A 122 22.14 14.43 -20.69
N GLU A 123 21.19 15.19 -20.13
CA GLU A 123 20.70 16.43 -20.72
C GLU A 123 21.82 17.46 -20.92
N GLN A 124 22.77 17.56 -19.98
CA GLN A 124 23.94 18.41 -20.11
C GLN A 124 24.89 17.95 -21.22
N ILE A 125 25.16 16.63 -21.31
CA ILE A 125 26.01 16.07 -22.37
C ILE A 125 25.39 16.32 -23.75
N VAL A 126 24.09 16.08 -23.90
CA VAL A 126 23.36 16.30 -25.16
C VAL A 126 23.43 17.78 -25.57
N LYS A 127 23.21 18.71 -24.63
CA LYS A 127 23.35 20.16 -24.91
C LYS A 127 24.78 20.53 -25.31
N ALA A 128 25.79 19.98 -24.63
CA ALA A 128 27.19 20.24 -24.97
C ALA A 128 27.56 19.68 -26.36
N GLN A 129 27.04 18.52 -26.75
CA GLN A 129 27.22 17.94 -28.08
C GLN A 129 26.55 18.78 -29.18
N GLN A 130 25.35 19.31 -28.93
CA GLN A 130 24.66 20.21 -29.87
C GLN A 130 25.39 21.55 -30.06
N LEU A 131 26.14 22.00 -29.06
CA LEU A 131 26.90 23.26 -29.11
C LEU A 131 28.30 23.12 -29.72
N GLN A 132 28.77 21.92 -30.03
CA GLN A 132 30.07 21.69 -30.66
C GLN A 132 30.01 22.00 -32.17
N PRO A 133 30.70 23.04 -32.68
CA PRO A 133 30.76 23.33 -34.10
C PRO A 133 31.74 22.34 -34.77
N GLY A 134 31.20 21.31 -35.43
CA GLY A 134 32.00 20.37 -36.24
C GLY A 134 31.48 18.94 -36.34
N HIS A 135 30.48 18.53 -35.54
CA HIS A 135 29.84 17.20 -35.66
C HIS A 135 28.41 17.30 -36.20
N THR A 136 28.22 18.03 -37.30
CA THR A 136 26.99 17.94 -38.08
C THR A 136 27.04 16.73 -39.00
N GLU A 137 26.98 15.51 -38.44
CA GLU A 137 26.16 14.52 -39.13
C GLU A 137 24.74 15.07 -38.99
N THR A 138 24.24 15.74 -40.03
CA THR A 138 22.89 16.27 -40.08
C THR A 138 21.94 15.19 -39.58
N PRO A 139 21.33 15.33 -38.38
CA PRO A 139 20.45 14.31 -37.86
C PRO A 139 19.30 14.20 -38.86
N VAL A 140 19.13 13.00 -39.43
CA VAL A 140 17.98 12.70 -40.26
C VAL A 140 16.74 13.06 -39.43
N SER A 141 15.93 14.00 -39.93
CA SER A 141 14.74 14.48 -39.22
C SER A 141 13.85 13.30 -38.83
N ASP A 142 13.18 13.39 -37.69
CA ASP A 142 12.23 12.36 -37.26
C ASP A 142 11.10 12.16 -38.28
N GLU A 143 10.77 13.20 -39.05
CA GLU A 143 9.85 13.12 -40.19
C GLU A 143 10.35 12.13 -41.26
N VAL A 144 11.63 12.17 -41.59
CA VAL A 144 12.23 11.26 -42.58
C VAL A 144 12.30 9.85 -42.02
N LYS A 145 12.63 9.69 -40.73
CA LYS A 145 12.61 8.37 -40.07
C LYS A 145 11.21 7.76 -40.08
N PHE A 146 10.19 8.57 -39.79
CA PHE A 146 8.80 8.13 -39.78
C PHE A 146 8.33 7.77 -41.18
N SER A 147 8.68 8.57 -42.19
CA SER A 147 8.35 8.27 -43.60
C SER A 147 8.98 6.96 -44.08
N VAL A 148 10.24 6.70 -43.71
CA VAL A 148 10.91 5.43 -44.01
C VAL A 148 10.22 4.26 -43.30
N PHE A 149 9.91 4.40 -42.00
CA PHE A 149 9.22 3.36 -41.24
C PHE A 149 7.85 3.05 -41.84
N GLN A 150 7.05 4.08 -42.15
CA GLN A 150 5.77 3.94 -42.80
C GLN A 150 5.91 3.18 -44.13
N ALA A 151 6.87 3.55 -44.97
CA ALA A 151 7.09 2.89 -46.24
C ALA A 151 7.49 1.40 -46.09
N ILE A 152 8.23 1.04 -45.03
CA ILE A 152 8.53 -0.37 -44.71
C ILE A 152 7.24 -1.10 -44.29
N MET A 153 6.45 -0.51 -43.40
CA MET A 153 5.21 -1.11 -42.91
C MET A 153 4.18 -1.29 -44.02
N ASP A 154 4.05 -0.32 -44.93
CA ASP A 154 3.15 -0.41 -46.08
C ASP A 154 3.54 -1.56 -47.00
N GLN A 155 4.85 -1.77 -47.25
CA GLN A 155 5.32 -2.91 -48.05
C GLN A 155 4.99 -4.25 -47.39
N LEU A 156 5.21 -4.37 -46.08
CA LEU A 156 4.87 -5.58 -45.34
C LEU A 156 3.35 -5.81 -45.28
N PHE A 157 2.55 -4.76 -45.20
CA PHE A 157 1.10 -4.87 -45.20
C PHE A 157 0.56 -5.34 -46.55
N ILE A 158 1.13 -4.85 -47.65
CA ILE A 158 0.77 -5.32 -49.00
C ILE A 158 1.02 -6.82 -49.12
N THR A 159 2.18 -7.32 -48.68
CA THR A 159 2.47 -8.76 -48.76
C THR A 159 1.55 -9.56 -47.83
N PHE A 160 1.23 -9.03 -46.65
CA PHE A 160 0.30 -9.66 -45.70
C PHE A 160 -1.13 -9.75 -46.26
N SER A 161 -1.58 -8.78 -47.07
CA SER A 161 -2.93 -8.75 -47.64
C SER A 161 -3.25 -9.93 -48.56
N SER A 162 -2.23 -10.72 -48.96
CA SER A 162 -2.40 -11.97 -49.71
C SER A 162 -2.92 -13.14 -48.85
N ILE A 163 -2.92 -13.01 -47.52
CA ILE A 163 -3.33 -14.07 -46.60
C ILE A 163 -4.85 -14.11 -46.46
N SER A 164 -5.46 -15.29 -46.61
CA SER A 164 -6.88 -15.50 -46.35
C SER A 164 -7.20 -15.31 -44.86
N VAL A 165 -8.19 -14.46 -44.57
CA VAL A 165 -8.74 -14.21 -43.22
C VAL A 165 -10.08 -14.92 -42.99
N SER A 166 -10.40 -15.90 -43.84
CA SER A 166 -11.73 -16.55 -43.89
C SER A 166 -12.03 -17.40 -42.65
N ASN A 167 -11.01 -18.03 -42.07
CA ASN A 167 -11.11 -18.78 -40.82
C ASN A 167 -9.74 -18.90 -40.13
N PHE A 168 -9.73 -19.33 -38.87
CA PHE A 168 -8.50 -19.42 -38.07
C PHE A 168 -7.47 -20.41 -38.64
N SER A 169 -7.92 -21.50 -39.25
CA SER A 169 -7.01 -22.50 -39.83
C SER A 169 -6.25 -21.95 -41.03
N GLU A 170 -6.95 -21.27 -41.93
CA GLU A 170 -6.34 -20.62 -43.10
C GLU A 170 -5.46 -19.44 -42.70
N LEU A 171 -5.92 -18.60 -41.75
CA LEU A 171 -5.14 -17.48 -41.25
C LEU A 171 -3.85 -17.96 -40.59
N SER A 172 -3.93 -18.94 -39.68
CA SER A 172 -2.74 -19.44 -38.97
C SER A 172 -1.73 -20.04 -39.94
N ALA A 173 -2.16 -20.90 -40.88
CA ALA A 173 -1.27 -21.45 -41.91
C ALA A 173 -0.66 -20.35 -42.80
N GLY A 174 -1.47 -19.39 -43.26
CA GLY A 174 -1.01 -18.29 -44.11
C GLY A 174 -0.04 -17.34 -43.41
N VAL A 175 -0.26 -17.03 -42.13
CA VAL A 175 0.66 -16.19 -41.33
C VAL A 175 2.02 -16.86 -41.18
N PHE A 176 2.07 -18.18 -40.92
CA PHE A 176 3.34 -18.90 -40.84
C PHE A 176 4.10 -18.88 -42.17
N SER A 177 3.42 -19.15 -43.29
CA SER A 177 4.02 -19.08 -44.62
C SER A 177 4.53 -17.66 -44.94
N TRP A 178 3.74 -16.64 -44.63
CA TRP A 178 4.12 -15.25 -44.86
C TRP A 178 5.34 -14.82 -44.03
N LEU A 179 5.39 -15.18 -42.73
CA LEU A 179 6.55 -14.88 -41.89
C LEU A 179 7.84 -15.51 -42.44
N GLU A 180 7.76 -16.77 -42.88
CA GLU A 180 8.88 -17.52 -43.43
C GLU A 180 9.35 -16.97 -44.79
N GLU A 181 8.49 -16.32 -45.55
CA GLU A 181 8.81 -15.79 -46.87
C GLU A 181 9.27 -14.33 -46.81
N TYR A 182 8.57 -13.48 -46.05
CA TYR A 182 8.74 -12.02 -46.08
C TYR A 182 9.42 -11.42 -44.85
N CYS A 183 9.41 -12.10 -43.70
CA CYS A 183 9.91 -11.56 -42.43
C CYS A 183 11.24 -12.15 -41.96
N LYS A 184 11.92 -12.95 -42.78
CA LYS A 184 13.27 -13.42 -42.48
C LYS A 184 14.25 -12.24 -42.38
N PRO A 185 15.30 -12.31 -41.52
CA PRO A 185 16.24 -11.22 -41.35
C PRO A 185 16.90 -10.73 -42.64
N GLN A 186 17.16 -11.63 -43.59
CA GLN A 186 17.72 -11.28 -44.89
C GLN A 186 16.70 -10.54 -45.76
N THR A 187 15.50 -11.11 -45.92
CA THR A 187 14.42 -10.49 -46.72
C THR A 187 14.05 -9.11 -46.17
N LEU A 188 13.94 -8.95 -44.85
CA LEU A 188 13.68 -7.66 -44.22
C LEU A 188 14.79 -6.65 -44.48
N LYS A 189 16.07 -7.05 -44.42
CA LYS A 189 17.19 -6.16 -44.76
C LYS A 189 17.10 -5.70 -46.20
N ASP A 190 16.77 -6.60 -47.13
CA ASP A 190 16.65 -6.29 -48.55
C ASP A 190 15.46 -5.34 -48.80
N THR A 191 14.31 -5.58 -48.16
CA THR A 191 13.15 -4.69 -48.21
C THR A 191 13.49 -3.30 -47.68
N VAL A 192 14.13 -3.21 -46.50
CA VAL A 192 14.55 -1.93 -45.90
C VAL A 192 15.52 -1.20 -46.83
N TYR A 193 16.49 -1.89 -47.42
CA TYR A 193 17.45 -1.29 -48.34
C TYR A 193 16.77 -0.75 -49.61
N GLN A 194 15.83 -1.50 -50.17
CA GLN A 194 15.04 -1.05 -51.33
C GLN A 194 14.19 0.18 -51.00
N VAL A 195 13.52 0.20 -49.84
CA VAL A 195 12.73 1.35 -49.38
C VAL A 195 13.62 2.57 -49.20
N LEU A 196 14.76 2.42 -48.52
CA LEU A 196 15.73 3.51 -48.32
C LEU A 196 16.24 4.07 -49.66
N ARG A 197 16.57 3.20 -50.62
CA ARG A 197 17.04 3.62 -51.95
C ARG A 197 15.96 4.38 -52.72
N ARG A 198 14.72 3.89 -52.70
CA ARG A 198 13.57 4.55 -53.33
C ARG A 198 13.27 5.89 -52.68
N HIS A 199 13.25 5.94 -51.35
CA HIS A 199 12.98 7.16 -50.59
C HIS A 199 14.06 8.24 -50.81
N ASN A 200 15.34 7.85 -50.80
CA ASN A 200 16.44 8.77 -51.12
C ASN A 200 16.38 9.29 -52.58
N SER A 201 15.85 8.50 -53.51
CA SER A 201 15.64 8.94 -54.90
C SER A 201 14.49 9.95 -55.01
N GLN A 202 13.43 9.77 -54.22
CA GLN A 202 12.26 10.67 -54.18
C GLN A 202 12.57 12.01 -53.50
N MET A 203 13.46 12.01 -52.50
CA MET A 203 13.88 13.23 -51.79
C MET A 203 14.88 14.09 -52.58
N ARG A 204 15.46 13.56 -53.66
CA ARG A 204 16.46 14.25 -54.49
C ARG A 204 15.93 14.75 -55.84
N GLY A 205 14.69 14.43 -56.19
CA GLY A 205 13.99 14.93 -57.38
C GLY A 205 13.02 16.04 -56.99
#